data_AF-A0A6J0KQQ9-F1
#
_entry.id   AF-A0A6J0KQQ9-F1
#
_cell.length_a   1.000
_cell.length_b   1.000
_cell.length_c   1.000
_cell.angle_alpha   90.00
_cell.angle_beta   90.00
_cell.angle_gamma   90.00
#
_symmetry.space_group_name_H-M   'P 1'
#
loop_
_entity.id
_entity.type
_entity.pdbx_description
1 polymer ?
#
loop_
_entity_poly.entity_id
_entity_poly.type
_entity_poly.pdbx_seq_one_letter_code
_entity_poly.pdbx_strand_id
1 'polypeptide(L)'
;MATDATTFPEGDAEAELNPAQNKSLEVDPVSSEIASHKIKQNLERIKNANSKSSKRDATQTLKKTIIISAVIVAVAGAAFAITKKLKEK
;
A
#
# COMPACT_ATOMS: atom_id res chain seq x y z
N MET A 1 -44.84 13.43 39.61
CA MET A 1 -44.58 11.98 39.59
C MET A 1 -44.05 11.64 38.20
N ALA A 2 -42.75 11.84 37.98
CA ALA A 2 -42.10 11.45 36.73
C ALA A 2 -41.65 10.00 36.91
N THR A 3 -42.28 9.07 36.19
CA THR A 3 -41.93 7.67 36.19
C THR A 3 -40.72 7.49 35.27
N ASP A 4 -39.53 7.44 35.87
CA ASP A 4 -38.31 7.02 35.18
C ASP A 4 -38.47 5.56 34.75
N ALA A 5 -38.87 5.36 33.50
CA ALA A 5 -38.91 4.05 32.85
C ALA A 5 -37.48 3.64 32.46
N THR A 6 -36.63 3.36 33.44
CA THR A 6 -35.30 2.74 33.26
C THR A 6 -35.43 1.22 33.13
N THR A 7 -36.31 0.75 32.25
CA THR A 7 -36.40 -0.67 31.90
C THR A 7 -35.55 -0.88 30.65
N PHE A 8 -34.54 -1.77 30.74
CA PHE A 8 -33.79 -2.20 29.57
C PHE A 8 -34.76 -2.76 28.53
N PRO A 9 -34.62 -2.42 27.25
CA PRO A 9 -35.48 -2.99 26.22
C PRO A 9 -35.36 -4.52 26.26
N GLU A 10 -36.50 -5.21 26.23
CA GLU A 10 -36.51 -6.67 26.13
C GLU A 10 -35.86 -7.06 24.79
N GLY A 11 -34.86 -7.94 24.86
CA GLY A 11 -34.19 -8.48 23.69
C GLY A 11 -35.09 -9.48 22.96
N ASP A 12 -35.06 -9.46 21.63
CA ASP A 12 -35.79 -10.42 20.81
C ASP A 12 -34.95 -11.71 20.66
N ALA A 13 -35.16 -12.64 21.59
CA ALA A 13 -34.45 -13.91 21.61
C ALA A 13 -34.68 -14.75 20.35
N GLU A 14 -35.86 -14.70 19.74
CA GLU A 14 -36.17 -15.44 18.51
C GLU A 14 -35.39 -14.87 17.33
N ALA A 15 -35.29 -13.54 17.22
CA ALA A 15 -34.48 -12.92 16.19
C ALA A 15 -32.98 -13.19 16.42
N GLU A 16 -32.48 -13.04 17.64
CA GLU A 16 -31.05 -13.21 17.97
C GLU A 16 -30.57 -14.66 17.83
N LEU A 17 -31.40 -15.66 18.15
CA LEU A 17 -31.07 -17.09 18.03
C LEU A 17 -31.15 -17.61 16.59
N ASN A 18 -31.78 -16.88 15.67
CA ASN A 18 -31.99 -17.27 14.27
C ASN A 18 -31.21 -16.36 13.31
N PRO A 19 -29.88 -16.58 13.11
CA PRO A 19 -29.05 -15.75 12.24
C PRO A 19 -29.48 -15.78 10.76
N ALA A 20 -30.29 -16.77 10.35
CA ALA A 20 -30.88 -16.82 9.00
C ALA A 20 -32.00 -15.79 8.78
N GLN A 21 -32.69 -15.39 9.85
CA GLN A 21 -33.79 -14.40 9.82
C GLN A 21 -33.27 -12.98 10.04
N ASN A 22 -32.17 -12.81 10.77
CA ASN A 22 -31.53 -11.52 11.03
C ASN A 22 -30.47 -11.16 9.97
N LYS A 23 -30.93 -10.70 8.80
CA LYS A 23 -30.05 -10.24 7.71
C LYS A 23 -29.61 -8.78 7.81
N SER A 24 -30.27 -8.00 8.67
CA SER A 24 -29.99 -6.57 8.85
C SER A 24 -29.70 -6.32 10.32
N LEU A 25 -28.41 -6.27 10.67
CA LEU A 25 -28.00 -5.80 11.99
C LEU A 25 -28.12 -4.27 11.99
N GLU A 26 -28.88 -3.71 12.94
CA GLU A 26 -28.86 -2.28 13.22
C GLU A 26 -27.49 -1.93 13.82
N VAL A 27 -26.54 -1.66 12.94
CA VAL A 27 -25.23 -1.17 13.33
C VAL A 27 -25.33 0.32 13.63
N ASP A 28 -24.69 0.74 14.70
CA ASP A 28 -24.54 2.15 15.01
C ASP A 28 -23.92 2.90 13.81
N PRO A 29 -24.59 3.94 13.28
CA PRO A 29 -24.12 4.68 12.11
C PRO A 29 -22.73 5.30 12.33
N VAL A 30 -22.40 5.70 13.56
CA VAL A 30 -21.10 6.30 13.89
C VAL A 30 -19.99 5.26 13.77
N SER A 31 -20.21 4.06 14.31
CA SER A 31 -19.27 2.94 14.20
C SER A 31 -19.02 2.52 12.74
N SER A 32 -20.08 2.54 11.91
CA SER A 32 -20.00 2.20 10.48
C SER A 32 -19.21 3.24 9.68
N GLU A 33 -19.37 4.52 10.00
CA GLU A 33 -18.61 5.60 9.38
C GLU A 33 -17.12 5.52 9.74
N ILE A 34 -16.80 5.27 11.02
CA ILE A 34 -15.41 5.12 11.49
C ILE A 34 -14.74 3.91 10.82
N ALA A 35 -15.43 2.77 10.74
CA ALA A 35 -14.93 1.58 10.06
C ALA A 35 -14.67 1.86 8.57
N SER A 36 -15.62 2.51 7.91
CA SER A 36 -15.51 2.88 6.49
C SER A 36 -14.35 3.84 6.24
N HIS A 37 -14.17 4.85 7.11
CA HIS A 37 -13.07 5.80 7.03
C HIS A 37 -11.72 5.11 7.24
N LYS A 38 -11.63 4.20 8.22
CA LYS A 38 -10.42 3.41 8.48
C LYS A 38 -10.06 2.51 7.30
N ILE A 39 -11.04 1.88 6.66
CA ILE A 39 -10.82 1.05 5.46
C ILE A 39 -10.28 1.90 4.30
N LYS A 40 -10.92 3.04 4.00
CA LYS A 40 -10.48 3.97 2.94
C LYS A 40 -9.05 4.47 3.19
N GLN A 41 -8.74 4.88 4.42
CA GLN A 41 -7.41 5.36 4.79
C GLN A 41 -6.33 4.29 4.59
N ASN A 42 -6.61 3.03 4.93
CA ASN A 42 -5.66 1.94 4.74
C ASN A 42 -5.43 1.62 3.25
N LEU A 43 -6.49 1.61 2.44
CA LEU A 43 -6.39 1.44 0.99
C LEU A 43 -5.55 2.55 0.33
N GLU A 44 -5.76 3.81 0.73
CA GLU A 44 -4.98 4.94 0.24
C GLU A 44 -3.51 4.86 0.63
N ARG A 45 -3.20 4.46 1.87
CA ARG A 45 -1.82 4.24 2.32
C ARG A 45 -1.12 3.16 1.49
N ILE A 46 -1.78 2.03 1.24
CA ILE A 46 -1.22 0.93 0.44
C ILE A 46 -1.00 1.36 -1.01
N LYS A 47 -1.97 2.08 -1.61
CA LYS A 47 -1.86 2.59 -2.99
C LYS A 47 -0.73 3.62 -3.13
N ASN A 48 -0.58 4.50 -2.14
CA ASN A 48 0.48 5.51 -2.12
C ASN A 48 1.87 4.91 -1.84
N ALA A 49 1.97 3.86 -1.04
CA ALA A 49 3.22 3.15 -0.81
C ALA A 49 3.74 2.47 -2.09
N ASN A 50 2.86 1.76 -2.80
CA ASN A 50 3.21 1.03 -4.04
C ASN A 50 3.56 1.96 -5.23
N SER A 51 2.88 3.09 -5.36
CA SER A 51 3.18 4.06 -6.42
C SER A 51 4.48 4.83 -6.18
N LYS A 52 4.86 5.07 -4.93
CA LYS A 52 6.12 5.73 -4.56
C LYS A 52 7.33 4.78 -4.60
N SER A 53 7.15 3.49 -4.34
CA SER A 53 8.24 2.50 -4.46
C SER A 53 8.60 2.24 -5.92
N SER A 54 7.60 1.94 -6.76
CA SER A 54 7.79 1.67 -8.20
C SER A 54 8.45 2.83 -8.96
N LYS A 55 8.03 4.08 -8.72
CA LYS A 55 8.66 5.25 -9.34
C LYS A 55 10.12 5.47 -8.90
N ARG A 56 10.40 5.27 -7.60
CA ARG A 56 11.78 5.39 -7.09
C ARG A 56 12.67 4.30 -7.66
N ASP A 57 12.18 3.08 -7.78
CA ASP A 57 12.95 1.93 -8.26
C ASP A 57 13.30 2.04 -9.75
N ALA A 58 12.34 2.49 -10.58
CA ALA A 58 12.59 2.73 -12.01
C ALA A 58 13.66 3.81 -12.25
N THR A 59 13.58 4.93 -11.52
CA THR A 59 14.56 6.02 -11.66
C THR A 59 15.93 5.65 -11.09
N GLN A 60 15.98 4.83 -10.03
CA GLN A 60 17.23 4.32 -9.47
C GLN A 60 17.89 3.31 -10.41
N THR A 61 17.10 2.43 -11.03
CA THR A 61 17.58 1.47 -12.02
C THR A 61 18.16 2.18 -13.24
N LEU A 62 17.47 3.19 -13.78
CA LEU A 62 17.98 3.98 -14.90
C LEU A 62 19.34 4.65 -14.58
N LYS A 63 19.46 5.29 -13.40
CA LYS A 63 20.72 5.90 -12.95
C LYS A 63 21.85 4.87 -12.84
N LYS A 64 21.57 3.69 -12.26
CA LYS A 64 22.55 2.61 -12.14
C LYS A 64 23.02 2.12 -13.52
N THR A 65 22.11 1.92 -14.46
CA THR A 65 22.44 1.46 -15.82
C THR A 65 23.35 2.44 -16.54
N ILE A 66 23.07 3.75 -16.45
CA ILE A 66 23.92 4.78 -17.06
C ILE A 66 25.34 4.73 -16.47
N ILE A 67 25.48 4.66 -15.14
CA ILE A 67 26.80 4.59 -14.48
C ILE A 67 27.56 3.33 -14.91
N ILE A 68 26.91 2.16 -14.89
CA ILE A 68 27.54 0.89 -15.27
C ILE A 68 27.99 0.94 -16.74
N SER A 69 27.15 1.47 -17.64
CA SER A 69 27.49 1.61 -19.06
C SER A 69 28.70 2.52 -19.28
N ALA A 70 28.80 3.63 -18.54
CA ALA A 70 29.93 4.55 -18.63
C ALA A 70 31.24 3.90 -18.17
N VAL A 71 31.20 3.10 -17.10
CA VAL A 71 32.38 2.37 -16.60
C VAL A 71 32.89 1.37 -17.64
N ILE A 72 31.99 0.59 -18.26
CA ILE A 72 32.38 -0.40 -19.28
C ILE A 72 33.06 0.29 -20.47
N VAL A 73 32.50 1.40 -20.96
CA VAL A 73 33.10 2.17 -22.06
C VAL A 73 34.48 2.73 -21.67
N ALA A 74 34.63 3.26 -20.46
CA ALA A 74 35.91 3.77 -19.98
C ALA A 74 36.99 2.67 -19.89
N VAL A 75 36.64 1.49 -19.37
CA VAL A 75 37.55 0.35 -19.28
C VAL A 75 37.95 -0.15 -20.68
N ALA A 76 36.98 -0.29 -21.58
CA ALA A 76 37.25 -0.69 -22.96
C ALA A 76 38.14 0.34 -23.68
N GLY A 77 37.89 1.64 -23.50
CA GLY A 77 38.71 2.72 -24.05
C GLY A 77 40.14 2.70 -23.52
N ALA A 78 40.32 2.48 -22.21
CA ALA A 78 41.65 2.38 -21.59
C ALA A 78 42.42 1.16 -22.12
N ALA A 79 41.78 -0.01 -22.16
CA ALA A 79 42.39 -1.22 -22.69
C ALA A 79 42.74 -1.07 -24.19
N PHE A 80 41.86 -0.43 -24.98
CA PHE A 80 42.10 -0.14 -26.38
C PHE A 80 43.28 0.82 -26.59
N ALA A 81 43.39 1.86 -25.76
CA ALA A 81 44.52 2.79 -25.83
C ALA A 81 45.86 2.11 -25.52
N ILE A 82 45.90 1.27 -24.49
CA ILE A 82 47.10 0.51 -24.10
C ILE A 82 47.51 -0.47 -25.21
N THR A 83 46.56 -1.26 -25.71
CA THR A 83 46.83 -2.24 -26.78
C THR A 83 47.23 -1.59 -28.09
N LYS A 84 46.63 -0.46 -28.45
CA LYS A 84 47.06 0.34 -29.62
C LYS A 84 48.49 0.84 -29.44
N LYS A 85 48.85 1.37 -28.27
CA LYS A 85 50.22 1.82 -27.96
C LYS A 85 51.26 0.71 -28.05
N LEU A 86 50.90 -0.52 -27.71
CA LEU A 86 51.79 -1.68 -27.82
C LEU A 86 51.94 -2.18 -29.25
N LYS A 87 50.93 -2.02 -30.11
CA LYS A 87 50.94 -2.49 -31.51
C LYS A 87 51.69 -1.54 -32.47
N GLU A 88 51.85 -0.27 -32.10
CA GLU A 88 52.62 0.73 -32.86
C GLU A 88 54.14 0.69 -32.55
N LYS A 89 54.61 -0.25 -31.72
CA LYS A 89 56.01 -0.44 -31.34
C LYS A 89 56.56 -1.74 -31.91
#